data_AF-A0A2V7XML2-F1
#
_entry.id   AF-A0A2V7XML2-F1
#
_cell.length_a   1.000
_cell.length_b   1.000
_cell.length_c   1.000
_cell.angle_alpha   90.00
_cell.angle_beta   90.00
_cell.angle_gamma   90.00
#
_symmetry.space_group_name_H-M   'P 1'
#
loop_
_entity.id
_entity.type
_entity.pdbx_description
1 polymer ?
#
loop_
_entity_poly.entity_id
_entity_poly.type
_entity_poly.pdbx_seq_one_letter_code
_entity_poly.pdbx_strand_id
1 'polypeptide(L)'
;MEPEVTPVRPPAGAIALAVTAQIAAYAYLLTGVFAWWWQGKIAFASVAIYGLSRAIAAWGLLRLKRYGSILEQVSAIVWLLFCVGGWRQFGVIRPLLLPGVLVSIGELVYLNGASVRALFGGAGVPISRAAVVSWFGSTAVAALFAAIVIPNILTASGRSPQKHTMADMRTIATAWEARATDVNRYNAAAIDFPTTGVTFENLTTYLTPTYVKYLPAKDAWGNNYHFGADRPWGAKEAAQVYTVISYGKDGKSQGKWEGGATTHFDCDIIYSNGTFLQYPEGVQQQ
;
A
#
# COMPACT_ATOMS: atom_id res chain seq x y z
N MET A 1 -0.37 -26.54 58.07
CA MET A 1 0.38 -26.46 56.80
C MET A 1 -0.61 -26.03 55.75
N GLU A 2 -0.50 -24.82 55.22
CA GLU A 2 -1.26 -24.48 54.00
C GLU A 2 -0.63 -25.23 52.81
N PRO A 3 -1.42 -25.75 51.86
CA PRO A 3 -0.88 -26.34 50.65
C PRO A 3 -0.25 -25.23 49.79
N GLU A 4 1.00 -25.41 49.39
CA GLU A 4 1.69 -24.47 48.50
C GLU A 4 1.01 -24.49 47.12
N VAL A 5 0.17 -23.48 46.85
CA VAL A 5 -0.55 -23.35 45.58
C VAL A 5 0.43 -22.91 44.50
N THR A 6 1.14 -23.88 43.90
CA THR A 6 2.07 -23.65 42.80
C THR A 6 1.35 -22.89 41.67
N PRO A 7 1.80 -21.67 41.30
CA PRO A 7 1.06 -20.83 40.37
C PRO A 7 1.08 -21.43 38.97
N VAL A 8 -0.09 -21.92 38.51
CA VAL A 8 -0.28 -22.51 37.18
C VAL A 8 -0.01 -21.45 36.12
N ARG A 9 1.20 -21.46 35.55
CA ARG A 9 1.58 -20.59 34.43
C ARG A 9 1.01 -21.16 33.12
N PRO A 10 0.54 -20.32 32.17
CA PRO A 10 0.20 -20.78 30.84
C PRO A 10 1.43 -21.43 30.17
N PRO A 11 1.27 -22.52 29.41
CA PRO A 11 2.40 -23.13 28.70
C PRO A 11 2.88 -22.21 27.57
N ALA A 12 4.16 -22.33 27.21
CA ALA A 12 4.81 -21.48 26.22
C ALA A 12 4.05 -21.38 24.88
N GLY A 13 3.44 -22.48 24.41
CA GLY A 13 2.62 -22.47 23.19
C GLY A 13 1.35 -21.61 23.29
N ALA A 14 0.67 -21.59 24.43
CA ALA A 14 -0.48 -20.71 24.65
C ALA A 14 -0.07 -19.23 24.77
N ILE A 15 1.12 -18.95 25.32
CA ILE A 15 1.69 -17.59 25.37
C ILE A 15 2.08 -17.13 23.96
N ALA A 16 2.76 -17.97 23.19
CA ALA A 16 3.14 -17.66 21.80
C ALA A 16 1.91 -17.37 20.93
N LEU A 17 0.87 -18.20 21.04
CA LEU A 17 -0.39 -18.02 20.30
C LEU A 17 -1.14 -16.77 20.76
N ALA A 18 -1.09 -16.40 22.05
CA ALA A 18 -1.61 -15.12 22.52
C ALA A 18 -0.82 -13.90 22.01
N VAL A 19 0.49 -14.04 21.80
CA VAL A 19 1.33 -12.96 21.23
C VAL A 19 1.06 -12.80 19.72
N THR A 20 0.96 -13.88 18.95
CA THR A 20 0.58 -13.80 17.52
C THR A 20 -0.87 -13.36 17.33
N ALA A 21 -1.76 -13.71 18.26
CA ALA A 21 -3.11 -13.16 18.35
C ALA A 21 -3.07 -11.63 18.51
N GLN A 22 -2.33 -11.12 19.50
CA GLN A 22 -2.25 -9.68 19.80
C GLN A 22 -1.55 -8.86 18.69
N ILE A 23 -0.49 -9.37 18.07
CA ILE A 23 0.18 -8.69 16.94
C ILE A 23 -0.77 -8.57 15.74
N ALA A 24 -1.51 -9.63 15.43
CA ALA A 24 -2.54 -9.59 14.39
C ALA A 24 -3.70 -8.65 14.77
N ALA A 25 -4.14 -8.68 16.03
CA ALA A 25 -5.19 -7.80 16.55
C ALA A 25 -4.86 -6.33 16.32
N TYR A 26 -3.62 -5.93 16.60
CA TYR A 26 -3.13 -4.60 16.28
C TYR A 26 -3.25 -4.34 14.77
N ALA A 27 -2.58 -5.13 13.92
CA ALA A 27 -2.60 -4.92 12.46
C ALA A 27 -4.01 -4.74 11.86
N TYR A 28 -5.00 -5.51 12.32
CA TYR A 28 -6.40 -5.40 11.88
C TYR A 28 -7.16 -4.22 12.49
N LEU A 29 -6.93 -3.87 13.76
CA LEU A 29 -7.48 -2.63 14.35
C LEU A 29 -6.93 -1.40 13.61
N LEU A 30 -5.63 -1.37 13.33
CA LEU A 30 -4.97 -0.24 12.63
C LEU A 30 -5.53 -0.06 11.22
N THR A 31 -5.62 -1.13 10.43
CA THR A 31 -6.12 -1.08 9.06
C THR A 31 -7.62 -0.78 8.97
N GLY A 32 -8.43 -1.34 9.88
CA GLY A 32 -9.87 -1.08 9.93
C GLY A 32 -10.21 0.37 10.28
N VAL A 33 -9.56 0.94 11.32
CA VAL A 33 -9.75 2.35 11.70
C VAL A 33 -9.25 3.30 10.59
N PHE A 34 -8.07 3.02 10.02
CA PHE A 34 -7.52 3.82 8.92
C PHE A 34 -8.46 3.84 7.70
N ALA A 35 -8.92 2.68 7.24
CA ALA A 35 -9.72 2.60 6.02
C ALA A 35 -11.18 3.07 6.20
N TRP A 36 -11.73 2.97 7.42
CA TRP A 36 -12.97 3.66 7.79
C TRP A 36 -12.81 5.19 7.67
N TRP A 37 -11.73 5.75 8.23
CA TRP A 37 -11.44 7.19 8.16
C TRP A 37 -11.18 7.68 6.72
N TRP A 38 -10.52 6.87 5.89
CA TRP A 38 -10.15 7.24 4.51
C TRP A 38 -11.28 7.06 3.46
N GLN A 39 -12.24 6.15 3.66
CA GLN A 39 -13.30 5.90 2.66
C GLN A 39 -14.74 5.78 3.20
N GLY A 40 -14.98 5.81 4.51
CA GLY A 40 -16.33 5.75 5.10
C GLY A 40 -17.14 4.47 4.82
N LYS A 41 -16.51 3.41 4.28
CA LYS A 41 -17.22 2.19 3.84
C LYS A 41 -17.37 1.19 5.00
N ILE A 42 -18.57 0.64 5.12
CA ILE A 42 -18.94 -0.41 6.11
C ILE A 42 -17.99 -1.61 6.07
N ALA A 43 -17.45 -1.96 4.90
CA ALA A 43 -16.48 -3.02 4.69
C ALA A 43 -15.14 -2.86 5.45
N PHE A 44 -14.88 -1.72 6.08
CA PHE A 44 -13.70 -1.50 6.93
C PHE A 44 -13.99 -1.59 8.44
N ALA A 45 -15.25 -1.41 8.86
CA ALA A 45 -15.65 -1.67 10.24
C ALA A 45 -15.53 -3.17 10.59
N SER A 46 -15.82 -4.07 9.65
CA SER A 46 -15.61 -5.52 9.81
C SER A 46 -14.14 -5.88 10.09
N VAL A 47 -13.18 -5.16 9.49
CA VAL A 47 -11.74 -5.37 9.73
C VAL A 47 -11.36 -4.93 11.15
N ALA A 48 -11.89 -3.81 11.63
CA ALA A 48 -11.70 -3.38 13.02
C ALA A 48 -12.34 -4.35 14.03
N ILE A 49 -13.55 -4.86 13.73
CA ILE A 49 -14.23 -5.90 14.54
C ILE A 49 -13.42 -7.20 14.59
N TYR A 50 -12.79 -7.60 13.47
CA TYR A 50 -11.90 -8.77 13.41
C TYR A 50 -10.59 -8.55 14.22
N GLY A 51 -10.03 -7.34 14.20
CA GLY A 51 -8.93 -6.98 15.09
C GLY A 51 -9.32 -7.03 16.58
N LEU A 52 -10.51 -6.54 16.92
CA LEU A 52 -11.05 -6.62 18.28
C LEU A 52 -11.24 -8.08 18.73
N SER A 53 -11.71 -8.97 17.85
CA SER A 53 -11.92 -10.38 18.20
C SER A 53 -10.60 -11.11 18.48
N ARG A 54 -9.53 -10.87 17.68
CA ARG A 54 -8.16 -11.36 17.98
C ARG A 54 -7.64 -10.82 19.32
N ALA A 55 -7.89 -9.56 19.69
CA ALA A 55 -7.47 -9.02 20.99
C ALA A 55 -8.18 -9.70 22.19
N ILE A 56 -9.48 -9.97 22.06
CA ILE A 56 -10.28 -10.70 23.07
C ILE A 56 -9.85 -12.16 23.15
N ALA A 57 -9.51 -12.78 22.01
CA ALA A 57 -9.02 -14.14 21.93
C ALA A 57 -7.65 -14.29 22.61
N ALA A 58 -6.69 -13.41 22.30
CA ALA A 58 -5.39 -13.31 22.96
C ALA A 58 -5.52 -13.21 24.50
N TRP A 59 -6.42 -12.34 24.97
CA TRP A 59 -6.71 -12.17 26.39
C TRP A 59 -7.30 -13.43 27.05
N GLY A 60 -8.18 -14.15 26.32
CA GLY A 60 -8.73 -15.43 26.75
C GLY A 60 -7.67 -16.54 26.84
N LEU A 61 -6.73 -16.58 25.90
CA LEU A 61 -5.63 -17.55 25.86
C LEU A 61 -4.68 -17.39 27.06
N LEU A 62 -4.26 -16.15 27.38
CA LEU A 62 -3.43 -15.87 28.56
C LEU A 62 -4.10 -16.30 29.88
N ARG A 63 -5.42 -16.29 29.92
CA ARG A 63 -6.23 -16.72 31.08
C ARG A 63 -6.60 -18.21 31.05
N LEU A 64 -6.15 -18.97 30.04
CA LEU A 64 -6.56 -20.35 29.76
C LEU A 64 -8.11 -20.53 29.79
N LYS A 65 -8.85 -19.56 29.26
CA LYS A 65 -10.32 -19.61 29.19
C LYS A 65 -10.78 -20.15 27.84
N ARG A 66 -11.75 -21.06 27.88
CA ARG A 66 -12.39 -21.70 26.71
C ARG A 66 -12.86 -20.73 25.61
N TYR A 67 -13.27 -19.50 25.94
CA TYR A 67 -13.65 -18.52 24.93
C TYR A 67 -12.47 -18.07 24.06
N GLY A 68 -11.24 -18.00 24.61
CA GLY A 68 -10.05 -17.57 23.85
C GLY A 68 -9.66 -18.57 22.77
N SER A 69 -9.64 -19.86 23.12
CA SER A 69 -9.35 -20.93 22.17
C SER A 69 -10.47 -21.16 21.14
N ILE A 70 -11.75 -20.94 21.51
CA ILE A 70 -12.85 -20.93 20.54
C ILE A 70 -12.73 -19.75 19.57
N LEU A 71 -12.48 -18.53 20.07
CA LEU A 71 -12.35 -17.34 19.22
C LEU A 71 -11.19 -17.48 18.23
N GLU A 72 -10.03 -18.05 18.62
CA GLU A 72 -8.95 -18.27 17.64
C GLU A 72 -9.22 -19.39 16.64
N GLN A 73 -10.00 -20.41 16.98
CA GLN A 73 -10.43 -21.38 15.97
C GLN A 73 -11.39 -20.73 14.95
N VAL A 74 -12.30 -19.86 15.42
CA VAL A 74 -13.22 -19.12 14.53
C VAL A 74 -12.48 -18.09 13.67
N SER A 75 -11.54 -17.32 14.22
CA SER A 75 -10.75 -16.34 13.46
C SER A 75 -9.92 -17.03 12.36
N ALA A 76 -9.20 -18.11 12.69
CA ALA A 76 -8.39 -18.89 11.77
C ALA A 76 -9.24 -19.46 10.62
N ILE A 77 -10.45 -19.98 10.91
CA ILE A 77 -11.39 -20.45 9.89
C ILE A 77 -11.87 -19.28 9.01
N VAL A 78 -12.22 -18.13 9.59
CA VAL A 78 -12.63 -16.93 8.82
C VAL A 78 -11.51 -16.44 7.90
N TRP A 79 -10.26 -16.43 8.36
CA TRP A 79 -9.10 -16.08 7.54
C TRP A 79 -8.87 -17.06 6.38
N LEU A 80 -8.96 -18.37 6.65
CA LEU A 80 -8.82 -19.39 5.61
C LEU A 80 -9.94 -19.31 4.57
N LEU A 81 -11.19 -19.08 4.99
CA LEU A 81 -12.33 -18.88 4.07
C LEU A 81 -12.17 -17.62 3.21
N PHE A 82 -11.67 -16.52 3.79
CA PHE A 82 -11.31 -15.31 3.03
C PHE A 82 -10.21 -15.57 2.00
N CYS A 83 -9.14 -16.29 2.40
CA CYS A 83 -8.05 -16.67 1.50
C CYS A 83 -8.52 -17.54 0.34
N VAL A 84 -9.43 -18.49 0.58
CA VAL A 84 -10.02 -19.35 -0.47
C VAL A 84 -10.96 -18.57 -1.38
N GLY A 85 -11.91 -17.81 -0.81
CA GLY A 85 -12.92 -17.07 -1.58
C GLY A 85 -12.32 -16.00 -2.50
N GLY A 86 -11.33 -15.25 -2.00
CA GLY A 86 -10.63 -14.23 -2.78
C GLY A 86 -9.47 -14.75 -3.63
N TRP A 87 -9.13 -16.05 -3.57
CA TRP A 87 -7.89 -16.60 -4.16
C TRP A 87 -7.64 -16.17 -5.60
N ARG A 88 -8.68 -16.22 -6.44
CA ARG A 88 -8.59 -15.79 -7.85
C ARG A 88 -8.32 -14.28 -7.99
N GLN A 89 -8.94 -13.45 -7.16
CA GLN A 89 -8.85 -11.98 -7.19
C GLN A 89 -7.51 -11.44 -6.67
N PHE A 90 -6.85 -12.14 -5.72
CA PHE A 90 -5.63 -11.64 -5.05
C PHE A 90 -4.37 -11.52 -5.93
N GLY A 91 -4.41 -11.89 -7.21
CA GLY A 91 -3.34 -11.60 -8.19
C GLY A 91 -1.91 -11.78 -7.68
N VAL A 92 -1.15 -10.67 -7.61
CA VAL A 92 0.26 -10.62 -7.17
C VAL A 92 0.45 -10.66 -5.64
N ILE A 93 -0.57 -10.39 -4.83
CA ILE A 93 -0.42 -10.39 -3.35
C ILE A 93 -0.61 -11.79 -2.73
N ARG A 94 -0.98 -12.81 -3.51
CA ARG A 94 -1.13 -14.21 -3.03
C ARG A 94 0.07 -14.73 -2.20
N PRO A 95 1.35 -14.49 -2.56
CA PRO A 95 2.49 -14.99 -1.78
C PRO A 95 2.56 -14.39 -0.37
N LEU A 96 2.09 -13.13 -0.20
CA LEU A 96 2.06 -12.44 1.09
C LEU A 96 1.01 -13.01 2.04
N LEU A 97 -0.02 -13.68 1.52
CA LEU A 97 -1.08 -14.32 2.30
C LEU A 97 -0.71 -15.73 2.79
N LEU A 98 0.21 -16.42 2.10
CA LEU A 98 0.62 -17.80 2.42
C LEU A 98 1.14 -17.98 3.86
N PRO A 99 1.97 -17.10 4.44
CA PRO A 99 2.38 -17.21 5.84
C PRO A 99 1.19 -17.19 6.81
N GLY A 100 0.19 -16.35 6.55
CA GLY A 100 -1.04 -16.29 7.36
C GLY A 100 -1.86 -17.58 7.26
N VAL A 101 -1.99 -18.15 6.05
CA VAL A 101 -2.65 -19.46 5.84
C VAL A 101 -1.95 -20.57 6.64
N LEU A 102 -0.62 -20.63 6.59
CA LEU A 102 0.18 -21.62 7.34
C LEU A 102 0.05 -21.44 8.86
N VAL A 103 0.08 -20.20 9.35
CA VAL A 103 -0.13 -19.88 10.77
C VAL A 103 -1.52 -20.32 11.23
N SER A 104 -2.59 -19.97 10.50
CA SER A 104 -3.96 -20.35 10.89
C SER A 104 -4.20 -21.87 10.85
N ILE A 105 -3.57 -22.61 9.93
CA ILE A 105 -3.59 -24.09 9.96
C ILE A 105 -2.86 -24.61 11.21
N GLY A 106 -1.70 -24.03 11.57
CA GLY A 106 -0.96 -24.37 12.79
C GLY A 106 -1.74 -24.06 14.08
N GLU A 107 -2.38 -22.89 14.15
CA GLU A 107 -3.27 -22.47 15.24
C GLU A 107 -4.41 -23.50 15.43
N LEU A 108 -5.07 -23.92 14.34
CA LEU A 108 -6.15 -24.91 14.36
C LEU A 108 -5.70 -26.31 14.79
N VAL A 109 -4.55 -26.79 14.29
CA VAL A 109 -3.99 -28.10 14.66
C VAL A 109 -3.58 -28.11 16.14
N TYR A 110 -2.88 -27.07 16.60
CA TYR A 110 -2.46 -26.96 17.99
C TYR A 110 -3.66 -26.90 18.96
N LEU A 111 -4.63 -26.01 18.70
CA LEU A 111 -5.79 -25.81 19.58
C LEU A 111 -6.78 -26.99 19.57
N ASN A 112 -6.68 -27.91 18.61
CA ASN A 112 -7.46 -29.16 18.59
C ASN A 112 -6.73 -30.38 19.18
N GLY A 113 -5.45 -30.26 19.54
CA GLY A 113 -4.75 -31.30 20.31
C GLY A 113 -5.49 -31.63 21.62
N ALA A 114 -5.64 -32.91 21.94
CA ALA A 114 -6.44 -33.34 23.10
C ALA A 114 -5.89 -32.79 24.43
N SER A 115 -4.57 -32.83 24.60
CA SER A 115 -3.86 -32.22 25.73
C SER A 115 -4.06 -30.70 25.80
N VAL A 116 -4.01 -30.01 24.67
CA VAL A 116 -4.20 -28.55 24.58
C VAL A 116 -5.64 -28.17 24.92
N ARG A 117 -6.65 -28.89 24.41
CA ARG A 117 -8.06 -28.67 24.74
C ARG A 117 -8.36 -28.86 26.23
N ALA A 118 -7.71 -29.81 26.90
CA ALA A 118 -7.89 -30.05 28.33
C ALA A 118 -7.50 -28.82 29.19
N LEU A 119 -6.42 -28.10 28.81
CA LEU A 119 -5.96 -26.90 29.53
C LEU A 119 -7.02 -25.80 29.59
N PHE A 120 -7.81 -25.63 28.52
CA PHE A 120 -8.86 -24.61 28.43
C PHE A 120 -10.19 -25.02 29.09
N GLY A 121 -10.28 -26.24 29.65
CA GLY A 121 -11.45 -26.73 30.39
C GLY A 121 -11.49 -26.32 31.87
N GLY A 122 -10.37 -25.85 32.43
CA GLY A 122 -10.24 -25.54 33.85
C GLY A 122 -10.75 -24.16 34.28
N ALA A 123 -10.54 -23.84 35.56
CA ALA A 123 -10.87 -22.53 36.13
C ALA A 123 -10.08 -21.36 35.51
N GLY A 124 -8.99 -21.63 34.79
CA GLY A 124 -8.13 -20.63 34.16
C GLY A 124 -7.12 -19.99 35.13
N VAL A 125 -6.27 -19.11 34.60
CA VAL A 125 -5.17 -18.48 35.35
C VAL A 125 -5.58 -17.08 35.85
N PRO A 126 -5.42 -16.75 37.15
CA PRO A 126 -5.62 -15.40 37.65
C PRO A 126 -4.51 -14.47 37.16
N ILE A 127 -4.89 -13.26 36.71
CA ILE A 127 -3.95 -12.25 36.18
C ILE A 127 -3.97 -11.01 37.09
N SER A 128 -2.78 -10.47 37.41
CA SER A 128 -2.63 -9.29 38.27
C SER A 128 -3.22 -8.02 37.64
N ARG A 129 -3.66 -7.07 38.49
CA ARG A 129 -4.19 -5.77 38.02
C ARG A 129 -3.18 -5.01 37.13
N ALA A 130 -1.88 -5.10 37.44
CA ALA A 130 -0.81 -4.49 36.64
C ALA A 130 -0.73 -5.08 35.22
N ALA A 131 -0.86 -6.40 35.07
CA ALA A 131 -0.86 -7.05 33.77
C ALA A 131 -2.12 -6.72 32.94
N VAL A 132 -3.28 -6.51 33.58
CA VAL A 132 -4.48 -5.96 32.91
C VAL A 132 -4.18 -4.57 32.34
N VAL A 133 -3.65 -3.65 33.15
CA VAL A 133 -3.34 -2.27 32.73
C VAL A 133 -2.29 -2.24 31.62
N SER A 134 -1.25 -3.08 31.70
CA SER A 134 -0.21 -3.19 30.67
C SER A 134 -0.76 -3.66 29.31
N TRP A 135 -1.68 -4.64 29.33
CA TRP A 135 -2.28 -5.19 28.10
C TRP A 135 -3.17 -4.17 27.38
N PHE A 136 -4.10 -3.54 28.09
CA PHE A 136 -4.97 -2.52 27.51
C PHE A 136 -4.21 -1.23 27.18
N GLY A 137 -3.24 -0.83 27.99
CA GLY A 137 -2.38 0.34 27.74
C GLY A 137 -1.55 0.20 26.46
N SER A 138 -0.87 -0.94 26.27
CA SER A 138 -0.11 -1.19 25.04
C SER A 138 -1.01 -1.26 23.79
N THR A 139 -2.22 -1.81 23.92
CA THR A 139 -3.25 -1.81 22.85
C THR A 139 -3.64 -0.38 22.45
N ALA A 140 -3.97 0.48 23.43
CA ALA A 140 -4.38 1.86 23.18
C ALA A 140 -3.25 2.71 22.59
N VAL A 141 -2.01 2.55 23.08
CA VAL A 141 -0.83 3.25 22.58
C VAL A 141 -0.51 2.85 21.14
N ALA A 142 -0.61 1.56 20.80
CA ALA A 142 -0.42 1.09 19.43
C ALA A 142 -1.46 1.69 18.46
N ALA A 143 -2.72 1.75 18.87
CA ALA A 143 -3.80 2.37 18.09
C ALA A 143 -3.56 3.87 17.84
N LEU A 144 -3.10 4.61 18.87
CA LEU A 144 -2.81 6.03 18.77
C LEU A 144 -1.63 6.33 17.83
N PHE A 145 -0.50 5.63 17.98
CA PHE A 145 0.67 5.84 17.12
C PHE A 145 0.34 5.60 15.65
N ALA A 146 -0.41 4.53 15.34
CA ALA A 146 -0.79 4.19 13.98
C ALA A 146 -1.68 5.24 13.31
N ALA A 147 -2.64 5.82 14.05
CA ALA A 147 -3.51 6.88 13.54
C ALA A 147 -2.73 8.12 13.09
N ILE A 148 -1.58 8.39 13.72
CA ILE A 148 -0.68 9.51 13.38
C ILE A 148 0.31 9.10 12.25
N VAL A 149 0.88 7.90 12.36
CA VAL A 149 2.00 7.46 11.51
C VAL A 149 1.54 6.99 10.13
N ILE A 150 0.41 6.29 10.00
CA ILE A 150 -0.05 5.73 8.73
C ILE A 150 -0.32 6.82 7.67
N PRO A 151 -1.06 7.91 7.96
CA PRO A 151 -1.27 8.99 6.98
C PRO A 151 0.04 9.65 6.52
N ASN A 152 1.02 9.79 7.42
CA ASN A 152 2.32 10.39 7.11
C ASN A 152 3.16 9.47 6.22
N ILE A 153 3.26 8.17 6.53
CA ILE A 153 3.99 7.21 5.69
C ILE A 153 3.36 7.11 4.29
N LEU A 154 2.03 7.06 4.20
CA LEU A 154 1.35 6.95 2.90
C LEU A 154 1.54 8.20 2.04
N THR A 155 1.39 9.41 2.60
CA THR A 155 1.65 10.65 1.84
C THR A 155 3.13 10.82 1.47
N ALA A 156 4.07 10.41 2.34
CA ALA A 156 5.50 10.35 2.00
C ALA A 156 5.79 9.35 0.86
N SER A 157 5.15 8.18 0.88
CA SER A 157 5.35 7.13 -0.13
C SER A 157 4.90 7.53 -1.54
N GLY A 158 3.90 8.41 -1.67
CA GLY A 158 3.49 8.97 -2.96
C GLY A 158 4.41 10.11 -3.42
N ARG A 159 4.86 10.97 -2.49
CA ARG A 159 5.69 12.16 -2.77
C ARG A 159 7.08 11.85 -3.32
N SER A 160 7.69 10.72 -2.93
CA SER A 160 9.04 10.36 -3.40
C SER A 160 9.06 9.98 -4.90
N PRO A 161 8.26 9.00 -5.37
CA PRO A 161 8.08 8.74 -6.81
C PRO A 161 7.66 9.98 -7.58
N GLN A 162 6.68 10.73 -7.07
CA GLN A 162 6.16 11.94 -7.71
C GLN A 162 7.26 12.98 -8.03
N LYS A 163 8.19 13.22 -7.08
CA LYS A 163 9.33 14.11 -7.32
C LYS A 163 10.34 13.54 -8.32
N HIS A 164 10.57 12.23 -8.31
CA HIS A 164 11.48 11.57 -9.26
C HIS A 164 10.91 11.64 -10.69
N THR A 165 9.64 11.27 -10.89
CA THR A 165 8.92 11.40 -12.16
C THR A 165 8.99 12.83 -12.73
N MET A 166 8.83 13.84 -11.88
CA MET A 166 8.94 15.26 -12.31
C MET A 166 10.39 15.74 -12.54
N ALA A 167 11.40 15.01 -12.09
CA ALA A 167 12.80 15.24 -12.47
C ALA A 167 13.09 14.58 -13.83
N ASP A 168 12.71 13.31 -13.99
CA ASP A 168 12.82 12.56 -15.25
C ASP A 168 12.14 13.28 -16.43
N MET A 169 10.92 13.81 -16.22
CA MET A 169 10.19 14.58 -17.24
C MET A 169 10.95 15.84 -17.68
N ARG A 170 11.64 16.53 -16.76
CA ARG A 170 12.51 17.67 -17.12
C ARG A 170 13.74 17.20 -17.90
N THR A 171 14.36 16.08 -17.52
CA THR A 171 15.49 15.51 -18.27
C THR A 171 15.10 15.09 -19.70
N ILE A 172 13.91 14.49 -19.88
CA ILE A 172 13.34 14.20 -21.20
C ILE A 172 13.16 15.50 -21.99
N ALA A 173 12.53 16.52 -21.40
CA ALA A 173 12.24 17.79 -22.05
C ALA A 173 13.51 18.52 -22.52
N THR A 174 14.51 18.69 -21.63
CA THR A 174 15.78 19.36 -21.97
C THR A 174 16.50 18.66 -23.12
N ALA A 175 16.47 17.32 -23.18
CA ALA A 175 17.05 16.58 -24.30
C ALA A 175 16.28 16.80 -25.61
N TRP A 176 14.95 16.88 -25.54
CA TRP A 176 14.07 17.13 -26.69
C TRP A 176 14.24 18.55 -27.24
N GLU A 177 14.33 19.55 -26.35
CA GLU A 177 14.55 20.97 -26.64
C GLU A 177 15.96 21.23 -27.21
N ALA A 178 17.00 20.56 -26.67
CA ALA A 178 18.34 20.59 -27.23
C ALA A 178 18.37 20.05 -28.67
N ARG A 179 17.75 18.88 -28.93
CA ARG A 179 17.62 18.35 -30.28
C ARG A 179 16.85 19.30 -31.20
N ALA A 180 15.73 19.85 -30.72
CA ALA A 180 14.88 20.73 -31.52
C ALA A 180 15.60 22.00 -31.99
N THR A 181 16.53 22.50 -31.16
CA THR A 181 17.42 23.63 -31.49
C THR A 181 18.31 23.30 -32.69
N ASP A 182 18.88 22.09 -32.75
CA ASP A 182 19.76 21.66 -33.85
C ASP A 182 18.99 21.37 -35.16
N VAL A 183 17.84 20.67 -35.09
CA VAL A 183 17.12 20.20 -36.29
C VAL A 183 15.96 21.11 -36.74
N ASN A 184 15.77 22.24 -36.05
CA ASN A 184 14.70 23.23 -36.26
C ASN A 184 13.30 22.61 -36.48
N ARG A 185 13.01 21.57 -35.69
CA ARG A 185 11.71 20.92 -35.57
C ARG A 185 11.66 20.21 -34.23
N TYR A 186 10.64 20.51 -33.43
CA TYR A 186 10.50 19.88 -32.13
C TYR A 186 10.04 18.43 -32.30
N ASN A 187 8.92 18.25 -33.00
CA ASN A 187 8.03 17.14 -32.69
C ASN A 187 7.77 17.13 -31.17
N ALA A 188 7.42 18.23 -30.47
CA ALA A 188 6.48 19.33 -30.78
C ALA A 188 6.30 20.20 -29.45
N ALA A 189 5.31 21.12 -29.17
CA ALA A 189 4.75 21.54 -27.81
C ALA A 189 3.64 22.69 -27.75
N ALA A 190 2.36 22.39 -27.40
CA ALA A 190 1.24 23.34 -27.15
C ALA A 190 0.04 22.69 -26.37
N ILE A 191 -1.22 23.18 -26.50
CA ILE A 191 -2.34 22.95 -25.55
C ILE A 191 -3.25 21.73 -25.83
N ASP A 192 -3.63 21.46 -27.08
CA ASP A 192 -4.45 20.28 -27.40
C ASP A 192 -3.62 18.99 -27.35
N PHE A 193 -4.19 17.92 -26.79
CA PHE A 193 -3.48 16.65 -26.64
C PHE A 193 -3.23 16.02 -28.01
N PRO A 194 -1.97 15.77 -28.40
CA PRO A 194 -1.69 15.42 -29.78
C PRO A 194 -2.12 13.99 -30.08
N THR A 195 -3.06 13.84 -31.01
CA THR A 195 -3.63 12.54 -31.40
C THR A 195 -2.63 11.63 -32.12
N THR A 196 -1.48 12.15 -32.56
CA THR A 196 -0.42 11.35 -33.14
C THR A 196 0.59 10.91 -32.08
N GLY A 197 0.48 9.65 -31.64
CA GLY A 197 1.34 9.08 -30.62
C GLY A 197 2.80 8.96 -31.06
N VAL A 198 3.72 9.27 -30.13
CA VAL A 198 5.17 9.09 -30.30
C VAL A 198 5.61 7.91 -29.41
N THR A 199 6.44 7.02 -29.95
CA THR A 199 6.94 5.86 -29.20
C THR A 199 8.23 6.18 -28.43
N PHE A 200 8.46 5.46 -27.34
CA PHE A 200 9.73 5.53 -26.60
C PHE A 200 10.94 5.13 -27.47
N GLU A 201 10.74 4.20 -28.41
CA GLU A 201 11.75 3.77 -29.39
C GLU A 201 12.17 4.89 -30.33
N ASN A 202 11.20 5.67 -30.86
CA ASN A 202 11.49 6.87 -31.65
C ASN A 202 12.35 7.85 -30.85
N LEU A 203 11.96 8.18 -29.61
CA LEU A 203 12.73 9.11 -28.78
C LEU A 203 14.12 8.59 -28.46
N THR A 204 14.26 7.31 -28.13
CA THR A 204 15.56 6.69 -27.84
C THR A 204 16.50 6.79 -29.05
N THR A 205 16.00 6.46 -30.25
CA THR A 205 16.76 6.46 -31.52
C THR A 205 17.33 7.84 -31.89
N TYR A 206 16.62 8.92 -31.54
CA TYR A 206 16.99 10.28 -31.94
C TYR A 206 17.52 11.18 -30.80
N LEU A 207 17.35 10.80 -29.52
CA LEU A 207 17.87 11.55 -28.37
C LEU A 207 19.12 10.92 -27.73
N THR A 208 19.29 9.60 -27.78
CA THR A 208 20.41 8.88 -27.14
C THR A 208 21.43 8.42 -28.19
N PRO A 209 22.75 8.58 -27.95
CA PRO A 209 23.41 9.14 -26.76
C PRO A 209 23.62 10.66 -26.82
N THR A 210 23.34 11.31 -27.96
CA THR A 210 23.80 12.69 -28.27
C THR A 210 23.22 13.77 -27.35
N TYR A 211 21.93 13.70 -27.05
CA TYR A 211 21.21 14.71 -26.26
C TYR A 211 20.91 14.24 -24.84
N VAL A 212 20.85 12.92 -24.61
CA VAL A 212 20.81 12.32 -23.27
C VAL A 212 21.52 10.97 -23.27
N LYS A 213 22.30 10.70 -22.21
CA LYS A 213 23.06 9.44 -22.06
C LYS A 213 22.16 8.20 -21.90
N TYR A 214 20.98 8.38 -21.32
CA TYR A 214 19.96 7.35 -21.12
C TYR A 214 18.59 8.01 -20.98
N LEU A 215 17.59 7.52 -21.71
CA LEU A 215 16.21 8.00 -21.64
C LEU A 215 15.40 7.08 -20.70
N PRO A 216 14.74 7.58 -19.65
CA PRO A 216 13.97 6.73 -18.74
C PRO A 216 12.68 6.22 -19.43
N ALA A 217 12.56 4.89 -19.56
CA ALA A 217 11.42 4.23 -20.19
C ALA A 217 10.13 4.22 -19.34
N LYS A 218 10.26 4.44 -18.04
CA LYS A 218 9.21 4.34 -17.04
C LYS A 218 9.33 5.46 -16.03
N ASP A 219 8.18 5.86 -15.49
CA ASP A 219 8.12 6.74 -14.33
C ASP A 219 8.45 6.00 -13.03
N ALA A 220 8.56 6.73 -11.93
CA ALA A 220 8.93 6.16 -10.63
C ALA A 220 7.81 5.36 -9.93
N TRP A 221 6.62 5.26 -10.53
CA TRP A 221 5.59 4.28 -10.14
C TRP A 221 5.70 2.97 -10.93
N GLY A 222 6.57 2.93 -11.95
CA GLY A 222 6.79 1.78 -12.83
C GLY A 222 5.84 1.75 -14.04
N ASN A 223 5.05 2.79 -14.25
CA ASN A 223 4.21 2.96 -15.44
C ASN A 223 5.08 3.47 -16.60
N ASN A 224 4.64 3.25 -17.84
CA ASN A 224 5.36 3.75 -19.01
C ASN A 224 5.07 5.25 -19.21
N TYR A 225 6.03 6.02 -19.70
CA TYR A 225 5.74 7.38 -20.18
C TYR A 225 4.94 7.34 -21.49
N HIS A 226 4.02 8.29 -21.64
CA HIS A 226 3.24 8.50 -22.84
C HIS A 226 3.64 9.82 -23.52
N PHE A 227 3.74 9.79 -24.84
CA PHE A 227 4.27 10.89 -25.65
C PHE A 227 3.38 11.17 -26.87
N GLY A 228 3.22 12.44 -27.25
CA GLY A 228 2.48 12.86 -28.45
C GLY A 228 3.20 13.97 -29.23
N ALA A 229 2.81 14.19 -30.49
CA ALA A 229 3.21 15.33 -31.34
C ALA A 229 2.07 15.74 -32.32
N ASP A 230 1.90 17.03 -32.68
CA ASP A 230 0.83 17.49 -33.60
C ASP A 230 0.97 16.86 -34.97
N ARG A 231 2.21 16.74 -35.45
CA ARG A 231 2.50 16.06 -36.71
C ARG A 231 3.14 14.70 -36.43
N PRO A 232 2.84 13.68 -37.24
CA PRO A 232 3.47 12.38 -37.15
C PRO A 232 4.99 12.44 -37.17
N TRP A 233 5.59 11.46 -36.49
CA TRP A 233 7.03 11.23 -36.61
C TRP A 233 7.38 10.95 -38.08
N GLY A 234 8.36 11.69 -38.62
CA GLY A 234 8.70 11.64 -40.05
C GLY A 234 7.84 12.52 -40.98
N ALA A 235 6.95 13.36 -40.46
CA ALA A 235 6.23 14.35 -41.27
C ALA A 235 7.18 15.32 -42.00
N LYS A 236 6.74 15.80 -43.18
CA LYS A 236 7.46 16.85 -43.94
C LYS A 236 7.44 18.18 -43.19
N GLU A 237 6.29 18.53 -42.62
CA GLU A 237 6.09 19.73 -41.80
C GLU A 237 6.79 19.58 -40.43
N ALA A 238 7.41 20.66 -39.96
CA ALA A 238 8.06 20.71 -38.65
C ALA A 238 7.00 20.89 -37.55
N ALA A 239 6.89 19.90 -36.66
CA ALA A 239 5.87 19.82 -35.62
C ALA A 239 6.11 20.75 -34.42
N GLN A 240 5.00 21.28 -33.86
CA GLN A 240 4.92 22.35 -32.85
C GLN A 240 3.92 22.12 -31.67
N VAL A 241 3.18 20.99 -31.51
CA VAL A 241 2.43 20.53 -30.29
C VAL A 241 2.78 19.11 -29.71
N TYR A 242 3.61 18.93 -28.65
CA TYR A 242 3.94 17.68 -27.91
C TYR A 242 3.23 17.57 -26.58
N THR A 243 3.45 16.42 -25.92
CA THR A 243 3.26 16.26 -24.48
C THR A 243 4.15 15.12 -23.96
N VAL A 244 4.69 15.25 -22.74
CA VAL A 244 5.14 14.11 -21.90
C VAL A 244 4.10 13.90 -20.81
N ILE A 245 3.60 12.67 -20.67
CA ILE A 245 2.57 12.32 -19.68
C ILE A 245 3.03 11.11 -18.85
N SER A 246 2.86 11.20 -17.53
CA SER A 246 2.81 10.06 -16.63
C SER A 246 1.38 9.95 -16.08
N TYR A 247 0.78 8.75 -16.10
CA TYR A 247 -0.55 8.50 -15.54
C TYR A 247 -0.54 8.29 -14.02
N GLY A 248 0.31 9.06 -13.34
CA GLY A 248 0.52 9.02 -11.90
C GLY A 248 0.75 7.61 -11.37
N LYS A 249 0.19 7.37 -10.18
CA LYS A 249 0.29 6.10 -9.44
C LYS A 249 -0.64 5.01 -9.96
N ASP A 250 -1.78 5.35 -10.55
CA ASP A 250 -2.83 4.38 -10.90
C ASP A 250 -2.65 3.78 -12.31
N GLY A 251 -1.86 4.42 -13.16
CA GLY A 251 -1.48 3.94 -14.49
C GLY A 251 -2.54 4.13 -15.58
N LYS A 252 -3.57 4.97 -15.36
CA LYS A 252 -4.66 5.19 -16.32
C LYS A 252 -4.83 6.67 -16.69
N SER A 253 -4.90 6.93 -17.99
CA SER A 253 -5.28 8.24 -18.54
C SER A 253 -6.58 8.76 -17.92
N GLN A 254 -6.57 10.00 -17.44
CA GLN A 254 -7.78 10.71 -17.00
C GLN A 254 -8.68 11.10 -18.19
N GLY A 255 -8.18 11.08 -19.42
CA GLY A 255 -8.94 11.22 -20.67
C GLY A 255 -9.45 12.63 -21.00
N LYS A 256 -9.66 13.47 -19.98
CA LYS A 256 -9.81 14.92 -20.08
C LYS A 256 -9.00 15.57 -18.97
N TRP A 257 -8.29 16.63 -19.31
CA TRP A 257 -7.37 17.32 -18.42
C TRP A 257 -7.76 18.79 -18.32
N GLU A 258 -7.79 19.33 -17.11
CA GLU A 258 -8.18 20.73 -16.84
C GLU A 258 -6.97 21.60 -16.49
N GLY A 259 -5.82 20.97 -16.22
CA GLY A 259 -4.55 21.64 -15.93
C GLY A 259 -4.43 22.12 -14.48
N GLY A 260 -3.31 22.77 -14.19
CA GLY A 260 -3.02 23.34 -12.87
C GLY A 260 -2.61 22.30 -11.82
N ALA A 261 -2.88 22.64 -10.56
CA ALA A 261 -2.47 21.88 -9.39
C ALA A 261 -3.42 20.71 -9.07
N THR A 262 -2.88 19.52 -8.84
CA THR A 262 -3.62 18.29 -8.51
C THR A 262 -3.36 17.82 -7.09
N THR A 263 -4.41 17.33 -6.43
CA THR A 263 -4.43 16.96 -5.00
C THR A 263 -4.20 15.47 -4.72
N HIS A 264 -4.20 14.62 -5.76
CA HIS A 264 -4.11 13.16 -5.64
C HIS A 264 -2.91 12.59 -6.42
N PHE A 265 -2.27 11.56 -5.88
CA PHE A 265 -1.17 10.82 -6.56
C PHE A 265 -1.65 10.00 -7.77
N ASP A 266 -2.96 9.80 -7.87
CA ASP A 266 -3.62 9.04 -8.92
C ASP A 266 -4.10 9.97 -10.08
N CYS A 267 -3.58 11.20 -10.16
CA CYS A 267 -3.82 12.15 -11.26
C CYS A 267 -2.65 12.17 -12.25
N ASP A 268 -2.94 12.50 -13.51
CA ASP A 268 -1.93 12.61 -14.57
C ASP A 268 -1.00 13.81 -14.32
N ILE A 269 0.30 13.62 -14.61
CA ILE A 269 1.31 14.69 -14.61
C ILE A 269 1.70 14.95 -16.06
N ILE A 270 1.61 16.21 -16.47
CA ILE A 270 1.62 16.62 -17.88
C ILE A 270 2.63 17.76 -18.06
N TYR A 271 3.59 17.55 -18.96
CA TYR A 271 4.63 18.52 -19.32
C TYR A 271 4.59 18.85 -20.82
N SER A 272 4.66 20.15 -21.16
CA SER A 272 4.57 20.71 -22.51
C SER A 272 5.38 22.01 -22.58
N ASN A 273 6.28 22.16 -23.56
CA ASN A 273 7.11 23.36 -23.81
C ASN A 273 7.71 24.00 -22.54
N GLY A 274 8.71 23.36 -21.93
CA GLY A 274 9.39 23.89 -20.76
C GLY A 274 8.55 23.97 -19.45
N THR A 275 7.24 23.72 -19.49
CA THR A 275 6.34 23.89 -18.32
C THR A 275 5.48 22.67 -18.02
N PHE A 276 5.03 22.56 -16.76
CA PHE A 276 3.99 21.60 -16.37
C PHE A 276 2.62 22.22 -16.61
N LEU A 277 1.82 21.62 -17.49
CA LEU A 277 0.41 21.99 -17.69
C LEU A 277 -0.47 21.43 -16.58
N GLN A 278 -0.14 20.25 -16.04
CA GLN A 278 -0.79 19.63 -14.89
C GLN A 278 0.27 19.04 -13.97
N TYR A 279 0.23 19.42 -12.69
CA TYR A 279 1.28 19.11 -11.70
C TYR A 279 0.69 18.95 -10.30
N PRO A 280 1.39 18.27 -9.37
CA PRO A 280 0.93 18.13 -7.99
C PRO A 280 1.00 19.44 -7.20
N GLU A 281 0.03 19.65 -6.31
CA GLU A 281 0.01 20.78 -5.39
C GLU A 281 1.27 20.79 -4.48
N GLY A 282 1.80 21.98 -4.20
CA GLY A 282 2.96 22.17 -3.34
C GLY A 282 4.32 21.87 -3.97
N VAL A 283 4.39 21.65 -5.30
CA VAL A 283 5.66 21.43 -6.02
C VAL A 283 6.23 22.71 -6.67
N GLN A 284 5.45 23.77 -6.79
CA GLN A 284 5.89 25.07 -7.33
C GLN A 284 6.31 26.05 -6.23
N GLN A 285 7.62 26.21 -6.01
CA GLN A 285 8.33 27.49 -5.82
C GLN A 285 9.84 27.24 -5.92
N GLN A 286 10.34 27.05 -7.14
CA GLN A 286 11.75 27.10 -7.54
C GLN A 286 11.85 27.26 -9.05
#